data_AF-A0A7L0RMM4-F1
#
_entry.id   AF-A0A7L0RMM4-F1
#
_cell.length_a   1.000
_cell.length_b   1.000
_cell.length_c   1.000
_cell.angle_alpha   90.00
_cell.angle_beta   90.00
_cell.angle_gamma   90.00
#
_symmetry.space_group_name_H-M   'P 1'
#
loop_
_entity.id
_entity.type
_entity.pdbx_description
1 polymer ?
#
loop_
_entity_poly.entity_id
_entity_poly.type
_entity_poly.pdbx_seq_one_letter_code
_entity_poly.pdbx_strand_id
1 'polypeptide(L)'
;AGTEEVVFGKVGGSILLLCRNVSKEATEVVWFQGDPRSFPPLFSSKVAFPPDVRFSLVDNSSLRITGLRVQDEGNYTCKEVLNKTDHEHRVQLLVASKSVLCLWISSLESHRSPDSPGTGNNLFPPCALVPQGLALVTVRGFAGQPPAWSLLAVLLWLRNFSNHVLFFLIDPPHSTPKCWAETSSSGLMLQLFCSWPGGYPHPTLHWREEGHDLENSSWVISSTSSSDTHVETLNSSHLSHRKVFKCVGSHVVKQEEPACTVEIKIPSLESEPPKTCFVGDNVTLTCRVTESTPAARLTWLRGITQPEVEIQPGGRYLITQEGNVSRLTIQNCSQGTDGGCYVCKAQNPVGPRELFVCLTVKEPVNIVGVVGAVVVLSLLAVLTITGIILYYNPLLCLR
;
A
#
# COMPACT_ATOMS: atom_id res chain seq x y z
N ALA A 1 14.54 -20.29 18.55
CA ALA A 1 13.83 -20.02 19.82
C ALA A 1 12.42 -19.58 19.43
N GLY A 2 11.45 -20.50 19.51
CA GLY A 2 10.09 -20.29 18.98
C GLY A 2 9.29 -19.34 19.88
N THR A 3 8.58 -18.41 19.26
CA THR A 3 7.63 -17.50 19.90
C THR A 3 6.44 -18.31 20.45
N GLU A 4 6.18 -18.23 21.74
CA GLU A 4 4.97 -18.80 22.35
C GLU A 4 3.78 -17.86 22.04
N GLU A 5 2.87 -18.31 21.18
CA GLU A 5 1.67 -17.55 20.81
C GLU A 5 0.51 -17.92 21.74
N VAL A 6 -0.17 -16.94 22.35
CA VAL A 6 -1.27 -17.20 23.28
C VAL A 6 -2.60 -16.93 22.58
N VAL A 7 -3.51 -17.91 22.58
CA VAL A 7 -4.82 -17.87 21.92
C VAL A 7 -5.92 -18.09 22.95
N PHE A 8 -7.02 -17.32 22.86
CA PHE A 8 -8.10 -17.32 23.84
C PHE A 8 -9.37 -17.96 23.29
N GLY A 9 -9.92 -18.92 24.04
CA GLY A 9 -11.13 -19.65 23.70
C GLY A 9 -12.24 -19.49 24.73
N LYS A 10 -13.50 -19.47 24.27
CA LYS A 10 -14.69 -19.49 25.14
C LYS A 10 -15.28 -20.90 25.18
N VAL A 11 -15.68 -21.38 26.37
CA VAL A 11 -16.39 -22.66 26.49
C VAL A 11 -17.64 -22.67 25.59
N GLY A 12 -17.78 -23.73 24.80
CA GLY A 12 -18.83 -23.93 23.79
C GLY A 12 -18.58 -23.23 22.45
N GLY A 13 -17.57 -22.36 22.34
CA GLY A 13 -17.21 -21.66 21.11
C GLY A 13 -16.31 -22.48 20.18
N SER A 14 -15.89 -21.87 19.06
CA SER A 14 -14.89 -22.42 18.15
C SER A 14 -13.64 -21.53 18.08
N ILE A 15 -12.45 -22.12 18.02
CA ILE A 15 -11.17 -21.41 17.90
C ILE A 15 -10.34 -22.00 16.77
N LEU A 16 -9.44 -21.20 16.21
CA LEU A 16 -8.46 -21.61 15.22
C LEU A 16 -7.05 -21.36 15.79
N LEU A 17 -6.25 -22.41 15.90
CA LEU A 17 -4.84 -22.34 16.26
C LEU A 17 -4.01 -22.34 14.97
N LEU A 18 -3.36 -21.22 14.70
CA LEU A 18 -2.57 -21.02 13.49
C LEU A 18 -1.21 -21.70 13.64
N CYS A 19 -0.82 -22.49 12.65
CA CYS A 19 0.55 -22.97 12.53
C CYS A 19 1.34 -21.98 11.68
N ARG A 20 2.17 -21.14 12.31
CA ARG A 20 2.96 -20.16 11.57
C ARG A 20 4.16 -20.82 10.90
N ASN A 21 4.57 -20.26 9.77
CA ASN A 21 5.81 -20.59 9.08
C ASN A 21 5.86 -21.97 8.40
N VAL A 22 4.70 -22.54 8.03
CA VAL A 22 4.62 -23.79 7.27
C VAL A 22 5.19 -23.57 5.87
N SER A 23 6.22 -24.32 5.51
CA SER A 23 6.84 -24.30 4.19
C SER A 23 5.90 -24.89 3.14
N LYS A 24 6.00 -24.42 1.89
CA LYS A 24 5.28 -25.00 0.75
C LYS A 24 5.73 -26.44 0.43
N GLU A 25 6.85 -26.89 1.01
CA GLU A 25 7.41 -28.24 0.85
C GLU A 25 7.03 -29.19 2.01
N ALA A 26 6.17 -28.76 2.95
CA ALA A 26 5.71 -29.58 4.06
C ALA A 26 5.10 -30.89 3.57
N THR A 27 5.63 -32.03 4.03
CA THR A 27 5.05 -33.33 3.65
C THR A 27 3.90 -33.74 4.58
N GLU A 28 3.89 -33.25 5.82
CA GLU A 28 2.86 -33.53 6.83
C GLU A 28 2.89 -32.45 7.92
N VAL A 29 1.73 -32.13 8.47
CA VAL A 29 1.59 -31.26 9.66
C VAL A 29 0.89 -32.08 10.73
N VAL A 30 1.50 -32.12 11.91
CA VAL A 30 1.02 -32.92 13.06
C VAL A 30 0.85 -32.00 14.26
N TRP A 31 -0.31 -32.09 14.91
CA TRP A 31 -0.61 -31.33 16.10
C TRP A 31 -0.54 -32.21 17.35
N PHE A 32 0.10 -31.66 18.38
CA PHE A 32 0.27 -32.28 19.69
C PHE A 32 -0.33 -31.38 20.77
N GLN A 33 -0.95 -31.97 21.79
CA GLN A 33 -1.30 -31.27 23.01
C GLN A 33 -0.13 -31.43 23.99
N GLY A 34 0.71 -30.40 24.10
CA GLY A 34 1.90 -30.37 24.93
C GLY A 34 3.18 -30.60 24.14
N ASP A 35 3.99 -31.57 24.56
CA ASP A 35 5.30 -31.87 23.96
C ASP A 35 5.12 -32.63 22.63
N PRO A 36 5.83 -32.25 21.55
CA PRO A 36 5.80 -32.96 20.25
C PRO A 36 6.25 -34.43 20.30
N ARG A 37 6.75 -34.91 21.45
CA ARG A 37 7.08 -36.33 21.70
C ARG A 37 5.96 -37.11 22.39
N SER A 38 4.83 -36.48 22.74
CA SER A 38 3.68 -37.17 23.34
C SER A 38 2.93 -38.00 22.30
N PHE A 39 2.73 -39.29 22.57
CA PHE A 39 1.91 -40.19 21.74
C PHE A 39 0.61 -40.57 22.49
N PRO A 40 -0.56 -40.63 21.82
CA PRO A 40 -0.80 -40.36 20.40
C PRO A 40 -0.85 -38.85 20.06
N PRO A 41 -0.55 -38.45 18.80
CA PRO A 41 -0.78 -37.09 18.34
C PRO A 41 -2.28 -36.75 18.35
N LEU A 42 -2.61 -35.47 18.53
CA LEU A 42 -3.99 -35.01 18.59
C LEU A 42 -4.65 -35.03 17.20
N PHE A 43 -3.90 -34.69 16.16
CA PHE A 43 -4.39 -34.68 14.78
C PHE A 43 -3.22 -34.76 13.77
N SER A 44 -3.40 -35.46 12.65
CA SER A 44 -2.43 -35.55 11.53
C SER A 44 -3.17 -35.36 10.20
N SER A 45 -2.54 -34.68 9.24
CA SER A 45 -3.07 -34.56 7.87
C SER A 45 -3.04 -35.86 7.06
N LYS A 46 -2.32 -36.91 7.52
CA LYS A 46 -2.20 -38.21 6.83
C LYS A 46 -2.91 -39.38 7.52
N VAL A 47 -3.13 -39.31 8.82
CA VAL A 47 -3.65 -40.44 9.62
C VAL A 47 -4.90 -40.02 10.39
N ALA A 48 -6.00 -40.74 10.16
CA ALA A 48 -7.25 -40.55 10.89
C ALA A 48 -7.19 -41.25 12.26
N PHE A 49 -7.09 -40.46 13.33
CA PHE A 49 -7.21 -40.91 14.72
C PHE A 49 -8.69 -40.88 15.16
N PRO A 50 -9.10 -41.62 16.23
CA PRO A 50 -10.51 -41.72 16.61
C PRO A 50 -11.14 -40.33 16.84
N PRO A 51 -12.42 -40.14 16.46
CA PRO A 51 -12.95 -38.83 16.13
C PRO A 51 -13.49 -38.14 17.38
N ASP A 52 -12.67 -37.30 18.01
CA ASP A 52 -13.28 -36.14 18.65
C ASP A 52 -13.62 -35.17 17.51
N VAL A 53 -14.86 -35.26 17.00
CA VAL A 53 -15.43 -34.55 15.83
C VAL A 53 -15.24 -33.03 15.90
N ARG A 54 -14.87 -32.55 17.08
CA ARG A 54 -14.56 -31.16 17.39
C ARG A 54 -13.29 -30.63 16.74
N PHE A 55 -12.31 -31.50 16.48
CA PHE A 55 -11.04 -31.13 15.87
C PHE A 55 -11.11 -31.31 14.36
N SER A 56 -10.76 -30.26 13.63
CA SER A 56 -10.71 -30.25 12.17
C SER A 56 -9.50 -29.43 11.73
N LEU A 57 -8.92 -29.78 10.59
CA LEU A 57 -7.79 -29.03 10.04
C LEU A 57 -8.28 -28.07 8.96
N VAL A 58 -7.83 -26.82 9.03
CA VAL A 58 -8.12 -25.76 8.07
C VAL A 58 -6.84 -25.51 7.27
N ASP A 59 -6.96 -25.44 5.95
CA ASP A 59 -5.86 -25.21 5.00
C ASP A 59 -4.68 -26.19 5.12
N ASN A 60 -4.96 -27.43 5.54
CA ASN A 60 -3.98 -28.49 5.76
C ASN A 60 -2.80 -28.12 6.70
N SER A 61 -2.94 -27.06 7.50
CA SER A 61 -1.91 -26.56 8.43
C SER A 61 -2.45 -26.16 9.82
N SER A 62 -3.61 -25.50 9.89
CA SER A 62 -4.12 -24.87 11.12
C SER A 62 -5.18 -25.73 11.80
N LEU A 63 -5.14 -25.82 13.13
CA LEU A 63 -6.05 -26.67 13.91
C LEU A 63 -7.28 -25.88 14.36
N ARG A 64 -8.46 -26.28 13.93
CA ARG A 64 -9.74 -25.75 14.40
C ARG A 64 -10.36 -26.67 15.43
N ILE A 65 -10.76 -26.10 16.57
CA ILE A 65 -11.44 -26.79 17.66
C ILE A 65 -12.84 -26.18 17.80
N THR A 66 -13.88 -26.99 17.76
CA THR A 66 -15.27 -26.56 17.95
C THR A 66 -15.85 -27.11 19.25
N GLY A 67 -16.76 -26.37 19.89
CA GLY A 67 -17.32 -26.79 21.18
C GLY A 67 -16.26 -26.91 22.26
N LEU A 68 -15.49 -25.84 22.47
CA LEU A 68 -14.39 -25.80 23.44
C LEU A 68 -14.85 -26.17 24.86
N ARG A 69 -14.03 -26.94 25.56
CA ARG A 69 -14.22 -27.35 26.95
C ARG A 69 -13.06 -26.80 27.79
N VAL A 70 -13.29 -26.63 29.08
CA VAL A 70 -12.25 -26.19 30.03
C VAL A 70 -11.04 -27.14 30.02
N GLN A 71 -11.26 -28.41 29.71
CA GLN A 71 -10.22 -29.44 29.62
C GLN A 71 -9.36 -29.33 28.36
N ASP A 72 -9.79 -28.54 27.36
CA ASP A 72 -8.97 -28.28 26.16
C ASP A 72 -7.94 -27.16 26.43
N GLU A 73 -7.94 -26.52 27.60
CA GLU A 73 -6.90 -25.57 27.98
C GLU A 73 -5.54 -26.26 28.09
N GLY A 74 -4.51 -25.63 27.51
CA GLY A 74 -3.16 -26.16 27.56
C GLY A 74 -2.27 -25.68 26.42
N ASN A 75 -1.07 -26.25 26.38
CA ASN A 75 -0.11 -25.97 25.32
C ASN A 75 -0.37 -26.90 24.13
N TYR A 76 -0.25 -26.36 22.94
CA TYR A 76 -0.37 -27.06 21.68
C TYR A 76 0.90 -26.82 20.87
N THR A 77 1.43 -27.87 20.27
CA THR A 77 2.60 -27.77 19.41
C THR A 77 2.22 -28.25 18.02
N CYS A 78 2.39 -27.37 17.04
CA CYS A 78 2.36 -27.74 15.63
C CYS A 78 3.76 -28.17 15.22
N LYS A 79 3.87 -29.37 14.64
CA LYS A 79 5.10 -29.89 14.06
C LYS A 79 4.93 -30.04 12.56
N GLU A 80 5.78 -29.37 11.81
CA GLU A 80 5.90 -29.55 10.37
C GLU A 80 6.98 -30.60 10.08
N VAL A 81 6.63 -31.64 9.32
CA VAL A 81 7.55 -32.70 8.92
C VAL A 81 8.04 -32.42 7.49
N LEU A 82 9.31 -32.03 7.38
CA LEU A 82 10.03 -31.91 6.11
C LEU A 82 11.08 -33.01 5.97
N ASN A 83 11.54 -33.24 4.74
CA ASN A 83 12.53 -34.28 4.43
C ASN A 83 13.95 -33.98 5.00
N LYS A 84 14.18 -32.80 5.60
CA LYS A 84 15.51 -32.34 6.06
C LYS A 84 15.55 -31.64 7.44
N THR A 85 14.49 -30.97 7.89
CA THR A 85 14.45 -30.28 9.20
C THR A 85 13.02 -30.19 9.73
N ASP A 86 12.81 -30.49 11.01
CA ASP A 86 11.50 -30.35 11.65
C ASP A 86 11.34 -28.92 12.21
N HIS A 87 10.24 -28.25 11.90
CA HIS A 87 9.88 -26.95 12.50
C HIS A 87 8.74 -27.12 13.50
N GLU A 88 8.90 -26.51 14.67
CA GLU A 88 7.94 -26.57 15.78
C GLU A 88 7.42 -25.17 16.10
N HIS A 89 6.10 -25.00 16.11
CA HIS A 89 5.40 -23.78 16.54
C HIS A 89 4.57 -24.07 17.79
N ARG A 90 4.72 -23.26 18.83
CA ARG A 90 4.06 -23.46 20.12
C ARG A 90 2.96 -22.43 20.33
N VAL A 91 1.78 -22.93 20.71
CA VAL A 91 0.58 -22.14 20.95
C VAL A 91 0.00 -22.50 22.31
N GLN A 92 -0.25 -21.54 23.18
CA GLN A 92 -0.93 -21.74 24.45
C GLN A 92 -2.40 -21.37 24.30
N LEU A 93 -3.30 -22.34 24.47
CA LEU A 93 -4.74 -22.12 24.48
C LEU A 93 -5.24 -21.96 25.91
N LEU A 94 -5.90 -20.85 26.19
CA LEU A 94 -6.56 -20.58 27.47
C LEU A 94 -8.08 -20.61 27.29
N VAL A 95 -8.81 -21.36 28.14
CA VAL A 95 -10.25 -21.59 27.95
C VAL A 95 -11.06 -21.08 29.14
N ALA A 96 -11.79 -19.99 28.92
CA ALA A 96 -12.60 -19.36 29.97
C ALA A 96 -13.94 -20.09 30.19
N SER A 97 -14.14 -20.62 31.41
CA SER A 97 -15.30 -21.44 31.80
C SER A 97 -16.50 -20.65 32.35
N LYS A 98 -16.26 -19.49 32.97
CA LYS A 98 -17.25 -18.50 33.40
C LYS A 98 -16.67 -17.09 33.30
N SER A 99 -17.55 -16.12 33.06
CA SER A 99 -17.40 -14.66 33.13
C SER A 99 -15.96 -14.13 33.19
N VAL A 100 -15.37 -13.83 32.04
CA VAL A 100 -14.13 -13.06 31.94
C VAL A 100 -14.40 -11.64 32.47
N LEU A 101 -13.71 -11.23 33.53
CA LEU A 101 -13.72 -9.85 34.00
C LEU A 101 -12.73 -9.04 33.16
N CYS A 102 -13.22 -8.37 32.11
CA CYS A 102 -12.39 -7.48 31.30
C CYS A 102 -12.13 -6.17 32.05
N LEU A 103 -10.86 -5.83 32.27
CA LEU A 103 -10.45 -4.54 32.83
C LEU A 103 -10.12 -3.60 31.67
N TRP A 104 -10.96 -2.59 31.46
CA TRP A 104 -10.75 -1.58 30.43
C TRP A 104 -10.04 -0.36 31.05
N ILE A 105 -8.78 -0.13 30.70
CA ILE A 105 -8.00 1.02 31.15
C ILE A 105 -7.96 2.02 29.99
N SER A 106 -8.84 3.03 30.02
CA SER A 106 -8.71 4.16 29.09
C SER A 106 -7.70 5.16 29.67
N SER A 107 -6.56 5.34 29.00
CA SER A 107 -5.70 6.51 29.21
C SER A 107 -6.35 7.69 28.48
N LEU A 108 -6.86 8.67 29.22
CA LEU A 108 -7.23 9.95 28.63
C LEU A 108 -5.92 10.70 28.32
N GLU A 109 -5.45 10.62 27.07
CA GLU A 109 -4.30 11.43 26.66
C GLU A 109 -4.72 12.91 26.61
N SER A 110 -4.12 13.71 27.49
CA SER A 110 -4.40 15.13 27.65
C SER A 110 -3.74 15.93 26.51
N HIS A 111 -4.45 16.14 25.40
CA HIS A 111 -4.25 17.33 24.59
C HIS A 111 -5.31 18.36 24.96
N ARG A 112 -4.99 19.23 25.93
CA ARG A 112 -5.76 20.46 26.18
C ARG A 112 -4.80 21.65 26.22
N SER A 113 -4.80 22.42 25.15
CA SER A 113 -4.40 23.84 25.14
C SER A 113 -5.36 24.64 26.03
N PRO A 114 -4.88 25.62 26.81
CA PRO A 114 -5.73 26.42 27.67
C PRO A 114 -6.27 27.61 26.86
N ASP A 115 -7.58 27.64 26.61
CA ASP A 115 -8.40 28.86 26.60
C ASP A 115 -9.84 28.54 26.20
N SER A 116 -10.74 28.51 27.20
CA SER A 116 -12.15 28.96 27.17
C SER A 116 -13.01 28.17 28.18
N PRO A 117 -13.89 28.86 28.95
CA PRO A 117 -14.80 28.23 29.88
C PRO A 117 -16.16 27.98 29.21
N GLY A 118 -16.68 26.75 29.26
CA GLY A 118 -18.05 26.50 28.79
C GLY A 118 -18.43 25.04 28.64
N THR A 119 -19.27 24.57 29.57
CA THR A 119 -20.25 23.48 29.40
C THR A 119 -19.74 22.12 28.90
N GLY A 120 -19.31 21.28 29.85
CA GLY A 120 -19.11 19.86 29.64
C GLY A 120 -20.44 19.13 29.48
N ASN A 121 -20.84 18.90 28.23
CA ASN A 121 -21.82 17.88 27.90
C ASN A 121 -21.10 16.53 27.76
N ASN A 122 -21.31 15.68 28.77
CA ASN A 122 -21.01 14.26 28.72
C ASN A 122 -21.81 13.62 27.58
N LEU A 123 -21.15 13.26 26.49
CA LEU A 123 -21.68 12.37 25.48
C LEU A 123 -20.80 11.14 25.45
N PHE A 124 -21.23 10.07 26.11
CA PHE A 124 -21.44 8.74 25.52
C PHE A 124 -22.31 7.91 26.49
N PRO A 125 -23.34 7.18 26.00
CA PRO A 125 -24.34 6.52 26.83
C PRO A 125 -23.84 5.25 27.54
N PRO A 126 -24.55 4.80 28.58
CA PRO A 126 -24.20 3.65 29.42
C PRO A 126 -24.58 2.32 28.75
N CYS A 127 -23.80 1.28 29.03
CA CYS A 127 -24.08 -0.17 28.99
C CYS A 127 -25.25 -0.72 28.13
N ALA A 128 -24.97 -1.76 27.32
CA ALA A 128 -25.88 -2.88 27.00
C ALA A 128 -25.10 -3.93 26.17
N LEU A 129 -25.18 -5.25 26.33
CA LEU A 129 -25.91 -6.21 27.15
C LEU A 129 -25.01 -7.46 27.16
N VAL A 130 -24.69 -8.05 28.30
CA VAL A 130 -24.19 -9.42 28.32
C VAL A 130 -24.95 -10.18 29.40
N PRO A 131 -25.55 -11.35 29.09
CA PRO A 131 -26.40 -12.05 30.04
C PRO A 131 -25.57 -12.54 31.23
N GLN A 132 -26.01 -12.12 32.41
CA GLN A 132 -25.68 -12.66 33.74
C GLN A 132 -24.20 -12.59 34.16
N GLY A 133 -23.85 -11.53 34.90
CA GLY A 133 -22.73 -11.56 35.86
C GLY A 133 -21.51 -10.70 35.55
N LEU A 134 -21.61 -9.66 34.72
CA LEU A 134 -20.51 -8.70 34.51
C LEU A 134 -20.51 -7.58 35.55
N ALA A 135 -19.39 -7.42 36.26
CA ALA A 135 -19.07 -6.19 36.98
C ALA A 135 -18.06 -5.40 36.16
N LEU A 136 -18.46 -4.23 35.67
CA LEU A 136 -17.56 -3.28 35.01
C LEU A 136 -16.93 -2.40 36.10
N VAL A 137 -15.63 -2.60 36.40
CA VAL A 137 -14.89 -1.68 37.29
C VAL A 137 -14.29 -0.59 36.41
N THR A 138 -14.92 0.58 36.39
CA THR A 138 -14.34 1.78 35.78
C THR A 138 -13.42 2.46 36.77
N VAL A 139 -12.10 2.39 36.55
CA VAL A 139 -11.15 3.19 37.32
C VAL A 139 -11.03 4.55 36.64
N ARG A 140 -11.77 5.55 37.15
CA ARG A 140 -11.61 6.95 36.74
C ARG A 140 -10.24 7.42 37.24
N GLY A 141 -9.26 7.54 36.34
CA GLY A 141 -8.03 8.27 36.63
C GLY A 141 -8.36 9.73 36.91
N PHE A 142 -7.98 10.24 38.08
CA PHE A 142 -8.09 11.67 38.37
C PHE A 142 -7.18 12.45 37.41
N ALA A 143 -7.70 13.53 36.83
CA ALA A 143 -6.95 14.39 35.93
C ALA A 143 -5.65 14.86 36.60
N GLY A 144 -4.50 14.53 36.01
CA GLY A 144 -3.18 15.04 36.43
C GLY A 144 -2.20 14.02 37.05
N GLN A 145 -2.50 12.72 37.09
CA GLN A 145 -1.54 11.70 37.55
C GLN A 145 -0.92 10.87 36.41
N PRO A 146 0.38 10.49 36.52
CA PRO A 146 1.04 9.69 35.49
C PRO A 146 0.44 8.28 35.37
N PRO A 147 0.46 7.67 34.16
CA PRO A 147 -0.21 6.39 33.86
C PRO A 147 0.23 5.22 34.77
N ALA A 148 1.43 5.30 35.36
CA ALA A 148 1.96 4.33 36.31
C ALA A 148 1.14 4.21 37.62
N TRP A 149 0.46 5.28 38.06
CA TRP A 149 -0.31 5.27 39.32
C TRP A 149 -1.66 4.59 39.15
N SER A 150 -2.27 4.73 37.98
CA SER A 150 -3.48 4.00 37.58
C SER A 150 -3.23 2.50 37.51
N LEU A 151 -2.07 2.09 36.96
CA LEU A 151 -1.63 0.70 36.91
C LEU A 151 -1.35 0.13 38.31
N LEU A 152 -0.65 0.89 39.17
CA LEU A 152 -0.32 0.48 40.54
C LEU A 152 -1.57 0.34 41.42
N ALA A 153 -2.55 1.23 41.28
CA ALA A 153 -3.81 1.16 42.00
C ALA A 153 -4.66 -0.05 41.58
N VAL A 154 -4.67 -0.39 40.29
CA VAL A 154 -5.28 -1.63 39.78
C VAL A 154 -4.54 -2.83 40.36
N LEU A 155 -3.21 -2.92 40.23
CA LEU A 155 -2.41 -4.02 40.78
C LEU A 155 -2.60 -4.23 42.29
N LEU A 156 -2.73 -3.15 43.08
CA LEU A 156 -3.00 -3.21 44.52
C LEU A 156 -4.42 -3.68 44.84
N TRP A 157 -5.41 -3.33 44.01
CA TRP A 157 -6.79 -3.82 44.14
C TRP A 157 -6.90 -5.31 43.77
N LEU A 158 -6.19 -5.73 42.73
CA LEU A 158 -6.11 -7.14 42.28
C LEU A 158 -5.51 -8.07 43.34
N ARG A 159 -4.55 -7.56 44.14
CA ARG A 159 -3.90 -8.33 45.22
C ARG A 159 -4.86 -8.72 46.36
N ASN A 160 -6.04 -8.10 46.47
CA ASN A 160 -6.99 -8.31 47.56
C ASN A 160 -8.12 -9.31 47.23
N PHE A 161 -8.22 -9.76 45.97
CA PHE A 161 -9.14 -10.83 45.56
C PHE A 161 -8.38 -12.17 45.49
N SER A 162 -8.95 -13.20 46.12
CA SER A 162 -8.42 -14.56 46.29
C SER A 162 -7.70 -15.13 45.06
N ASN A 163 -6.66 -15.94 45.31
CA ASN A 163 -5.63 -16.55 44.43
C ASN A 163 -6.07 -17.32 43.15
N HIS A 164 -7.27 -17.11 42.61
CA HIS A 164 -7.79 -17.82 41.44
C HIS A 164 -8.54 -16.93 40.44
N VAL A 165 -8.13 -15.67 40.27
CA VAL A 165 -8.68 -14.80 39.22
C VAL A 165 -7.56 -14.34 38.30
N LEU A 166 -7.54 -14.87 37.06
CA LEU A 166 -6.63 -14.41 36.02
C LEU A 166 -7.22 -13.14 35.39
N PHE A 167 -6.47 -12.04 35.42
CA PHE A 167 -6.87 -10.77 34.83
C PHE A 167 -6.21 -10.64 33.45
N PHE A 168 -7.03 -10.49 32.42
CA PHE A 168 -6.55 -10.29 31.06
C PHE A 168 -6.57 -8.80 30.72
N LEU A 169 -5.40 -8.28 30.34
CA LEU A 169 -5.31 -6.97 29.71
C LEU A 169 -5.75 -7.16 28.25
N ILE A 170 -6.84 -6.53 27.84
CA ILE A 170 -7.28 -6.52 26.44
C ILE A 170 -7.39 -5.06 26.02
N ASP A 171 -6.64 -4.69 24.99
CA ASP A 171 -6.57 -3.32 24.49
C ASP A 171 -6.94 -3.30 23.01
N PRO A 172 -8.10 -2.77 22.61
CA PRO A 172 -8.44 -2.69 21.20
C PRO A 172 -7.64 -1.59 20.49
N PRO A 173 -7.26 -1.78 19.22
CA PRO A 173 -6.57 -0.74 18.48
C PRO A 173 -7.43 0.54 18.40
N HIS A 174 -6.85 1.70 18.73
CA HIS A 174 -7.58 2.97 18.78
C HIS A 174 -7.90 3.56 17.40
N SER A 175 -7.08 3.27 16.39
CA SER A 175 -7.30 3.75 15.02
C SER A 175 -8.15 2.78 14.20
N THR A 176 -8.47 3.18 12.98
CA THR A 176 -8.95 2.30 11.91
C THR A 176 -7.75 1.74 11.11
N PRO A 177 -7.91 0.62 10.38
CA PRO A 177 -6.87 0.13 9.48
C PRO A 177 -6.59 1.16 8.37
N LYS A 178 -5.34 1.21 7.92
CA LYS A 178 -4.89 2.02 6.78
C LYS A 178 -4.47 1.08 5.66
N CYS A 179 -4.86 1.41 4.43
CA CYS A 179 -4.45 0.62 3.27
C CYS A 179 -4.07 1.47 2.07
N TRP A 180 -3.17 0.92 1.28
CA TRP A 180 -2.65 1.51 0.05
C TRP A 180 -2.18 0.40 -0.90
N ALA A 181 -1.82 0.79 -2.12
CA ALA A 181 -1.34 -0.13 -3.14
C ALA A 181 -0.02 0.37 -3.72
N GLU A 182 0.91 -0.56 -3.94
CA GLU A 182 2.19 -0.28 -4.58
C GLU A 182 2.49 -1.26 -5.70
N THR A 183 3.46 -0.89 -6.53
CA THR A 183 4.00 -1.75 -7.58
C THR A 183 5.14 -2.58 -6.98
N SER A 184 5.16 -3.89 -7.26
CA SER A 184 6.25 -4.76 -6.82
C SER A 184 7.62 -4.28 -7.31
N SER A 185 8.70 -4.71 -6.65
CA SER A 185 10.08 -4.45 -7.09
C SER A 185 10.37 -4.93 -8.52
N SER A 186 9.65 -5.95 -8.99
CA SER A 186 9.72 -6.46 -10.37
C SER A 186 8.98 -5.57 -11.39
N GLY A 187 8.16 -4.60 -10.95
CA GLY A 187 7.42 -3.68 -11.82
C GLY A 187 6.15 -4.24 -12.44
N LEU A 188 5.85 -5.53 -12.24
CA LEU A 188 4.82 -6.26 -12.99
C LEU A 188 3.61 -6.70 -12.14
N MET A 189 3.75 -6.67 -10.82
CA MET A 189 2.73 -7.18 -9.89
C MET A 189 2.22 -6.06 -8.99
N LEU A 190 0.98 -6.20 -8.53
CA LEU A 190 0.35 -5.28 -7.59
C LEU A 190 0.56 -5.80 -6.17
N GLN A 191 0.93 -4.91 -5.24
CA GLN A 191 1.00 -5.21 -3.82
C GLN A 191 -0.01 -4.37 -3.05
N LEU A 192 -0.91 -5.04 -2.34
CA LEU A 192 -1.91 -4.42 -1.47
C LEU A 192 -1.41 -4.46 -0.03
N PHE A 193 -1.26 -3.28 0.59
CA PHE A 193 -0.77 -3.14 1.95
C PHE A 193 -1.90 -2.72 2.87
N CYS A 194 -2.05 -3.44 3.98
CA CYS A 194 -2.95 -3.08 5.06
C CYS A 194 -2.20 -3.05 6.38
N SER A 195 -2.39 -1.99 7.16
CA SER A 195 -1.74 -1.81 8.45
C SER A 195 -2.74 -1.36 9.50
N TRP A 196 -2.75 -2.06 10.64
CA TRP A 196 -3.54 -1.68 11.80
C TRP A 196 -2.72 -1.87 13.07
N PRO A 197 -1.91 -0.86 13.43
CA PRO A 197 -0.95 -1.01 14.50
C PRO A 197 -1.57 -0.94 15.89
N GLY A 198 -0.96 -1.69 16.80
CA GLY A 198 -1.31 -1.72 18.22
C GLY A 198 -2.48 -2.64 18.57
N GLY A 199 -2.87 -2.58 19.84
CA GLY A 199 -3.85 -3.46 20.45
C GLY A 199 -3.28 -4.80 20.92
N TYR A 200 -3.95 -5.41 21.89
CA TYR A 200 -3.64 -6.71 22.43
C TYR A 200 -4.94 -7.49 22.71
N PRO A 201 -5.10 -8.72 22.20
CA PRO A 201 -4.19 -9.43 21.28
C PRO A 201 -4.09 -8.74 19.90
N HIS A 202 -3.06 -9.07 19.11
CA HIS A 202 -2.87 -8.47 17.79
C HIS A 202 -4.11 -8.66 16.89
N PRO A 203 -4.51 -7.63 16.13
CA PRO A 203 -5.67 -7.72 15.26
C PRO A 203 -5.41 -8.65 14.07
N THR A 204 -6.48 -9.24 13.54
CA THR A 204 -6.42 -10.04 12.30
C THR A 204 -6.85 -9.17 11.12
N LEU A 205 -6.07 -9.20 10.03
CA LEU A 205 -6.31 -8.43 8.82
C LEU A 205 -6.54 -9.38 7.63
N HIS A 206 -7.55 -9.10 6.82
CA HIS A 206 -7.83 -9.85 5.58
C HIS A 206 -8.32 -8.89 4.48
N TRP A 207 -8.03 -9.23 3.23
CA TRP A 207 -8.48 -8.47 2.07
C TRP A 207 -9.74 -9.08 1.45
N ARG A 208 -10.66 -8.20 1.05
CA ARG A 208 -11.90 -8.55 0.35
C ARG A 208 -12.03 -7.82 -0.99
N GLU A 209 -12.53 -8.53 -1.99
CA GLU A 209 -12.91 -8.03 -3.30
C GLU A 209 -14.42 -8.25 -3.48
N GLU A 210 -15.18 -7.20 -3.79
CA GLU A 210 -16.65 -7.30 -4.05
C GLU A 210 -17.46 -8.03 -2.96
N GLY A 211 -16.92 -8.16 -1.75
CA GLY A 211 -17.53 -8.87 -0.62
C GLY A 211 -16.99 -10.28 -0.36
N HIS A 212 -16.13 -10.80 -1.23
CA HIS A 212 -15.48 -12.11 -1.10
C HIS A 212 -14.03 -11.99 -0.61
N ASP A 213 -13.59 -12.92 0.23
CA ASP A 213 -12.21 -12.96 0.73
C ASP A 213 -11.23 -13.35 -0.37
N LEU A 214 -10.09 -12.65 -0.43
CA LEU A 214 -9.07 -12.85 -1.45
C LEU A 214 -8.14 -14.05 -1.18
N GLU A 215 -8.07 -14.55 0.06
CA GLU A 215 -7.08 -15.55 0.50
C GLU A 215 -7.06 -16.85 -0.33
N ASN A 216 -8.17 -17.24 -0.95
CA ASN A 216 -8.28 -18.44 -1.78
C ASN A 216 -8.40 -18.17 -3.29
N SER A 217 -8.08 -16.94 -3.71
CA SER A 217 -8.23 -16.55 -5.10
C SER A 217 -6.99 -16.93 -5.93
N SER A 218 -7.21 -17.48 -7.13
CA SER A 218 -6.16 -18.06 -8.00
C SER A 218 -5.10 -17.07 -8.51
N TRP A 219 -5.31 -15.77 -8.29
CA TRP A 219 -4.48 -14.67 -8.73
C TRP A 219 -3.67 -14.03 -7.59
N VAL A 220 -3.85 -14.51 -6.35
CA VAL A 220 -2.96 -14.21 -5.22
C VAL A 220 -1.69 -15.04 -5.39
N ILE A 221 -0.55 -14.36 -5.50
CA ILE A 221 0.77 -14.98 -5.72
C ILE A 221 1.44 -15.29 -4.38
N SER A 222 1.35 -14.33 -3.46
CA SER A 222 1.87 -14.45 -2.11
C SER A 222 1.04 -13.63 -1.14
N SER A 223 0.96 -14.12 0.08
CA SER A 223 0.31 -13.48 1.21
C SER A 223 1.30 -13.46 2.37
N THR A 224 1.46 -12.32 3.03
CA THR A 224 2.40 -12.14 4.14
C THR A 224 1.72 -11.33 5.23
N SER A 225 1.43 -11.98 6.35
CA SER A 225 0.87 -11.37 7.55
C SER A 225 1.92 -11.25 8.65
N SER A 226 2.01 -10.07 9.26
CA SER A 226 2.78 -9.79 10.47
C SER A 226 1.81 -9.42 11.61
N SER A 227 2.33 -9.06 12.78
CA SER A 227 1.50 -8.66 13.93
C SER A 227 0.51 -7.54 13.61
N ASP A 228 0.93 -6.56 12.80
CA ASP A 228 0.18 -5.30 12.60
C ASP A 228 -0.03 -4.97 11.12
N THR A 229 0.51 -5.78 10.21
CA THR A 229 0.44 -5.54 8.76
C THR A 229 0.13 -6.80 7.98
N HIS A 230 -0.62 -6.65 6.90
CA HIS A 230 -0.96 -7.72 5.96
C HIS A 230 -0.74 -7.24 4.54
N VAL A 231 0.02 -8.03 3.77
CA VAL A 231 0.43 -7.70 2.41
C VAL A 231 0.05 -8.83 1.47
N GLU A 232 -0.72 -8.51 0.44
CA GLU A 232 -1.10 -9.45 -0.63
C GLU A 232 -0.51 -9.00 -1.96
N THR A 233 0.13 -9.93 -2.67
CA THR A 233 0.68 -9.69 -4.01
C THR A 233 -0.21 -10.36 -5.06
N LEU A 234 -0.76 -9.56 -5.97
CA LEU A 234 -1.70 -9.99 -7.00
C LEU A 234 -1.06 -9.99 -8.39
N ASN A 235 -1.49 -10.95 -9.21
CA ASN A 235 -1.12 -11.02 -10.62
C ASN A 235 -1.86 -9.95 -11.45
N SER A 236 -1.18 -9.37 -12.43
CA SER A 236 -1.72 -8.33 -13.31
C SER A 236 -2.82 -8.82 -14.26
N SER A 237 -2.90 -10.11 -14.56
CA SER A 237 -3.87 -10.67 -15.52
C SER A 237 -5.35 -10.50 -15.13
N HIS A 238 -5.64 -10.31 -13.83
CA HIS A 238 -7.00 -10.16 -13.31
C HIS A 238 -7.27 -8.76 -12.74
N LEU A 239 -6.36 -7.80 -12.96
CA LEU A 239 -6.54 -6.40 -12.58
C LEU A 239 -7.37 -5.66 -13.63
N SER A 240 -8.25 -4.78 -13.16
CA SER A 240 -9.09 -3.94 -14.02
C SER A 240 -9.15 -2.50 -13.49
N HIS A 241 -9.46 -1.56 -14.38
CA HIS A 241 -9.62 -0.15 -14.03
C HIS A 241 -10.79 0.04 -13.05
N ARG A 242 -10.57 0.80 -11.97
CA ARG A 242 -11.56 1.11 -10.91
C ARG A 242 -12.01 -0.08 -10.07
N LYS A 243 -11.18 -1.13 -10.01
CA LYS A 243 -11.41 -2.24 -9.10
C LYS A 243 -11.14 -1.80 -7.67
N VAL A 244 -12.00 -2.19 -6.73
CA VAL A 244 -11.93 -1.78 -5.33
C VAL A 244 -11.60 -2.98 -4.45
N PHE A 245 -10.58 -2.82 -3.61
CA PHE A 245 -10.22 -3.79 -2.57
C PHE A 245 -10.49 -3.20 -1.19
N LYS A 246 -11.02 -4.02 -0.29
CA LYS A 246 -11.37 -3.62 1.07
C LYS A 246 -10.56 -4.44 2.06
N CYS A 247 -9.68 -3.81 2.83
CA CYS A 247 -9.03 -4.48 3.95
C CYS A 247 -9.91 -4.34 5.19
N VAL A 248 -10.09 -5.45 5.90
CA VAL A 248 -10.96 -5.54 7.06
C VAL A 248 -10.15 -6.06 8.23
N GLY A 249 -10.24 -5.33 9.34
CA GLY A 249 -9.63 -5.69 10.60
C GLY A 249 -10.63 -6.30 11.57
N SER A 250 -10.26 -7.39 12.21
CA SER A 250 -11.02 -8.02 13.30
C SER A 250 -10.20 -8.00 14.58
N HIS A 251 -10.85 -7.68 15.70
CA HIS A 251 -10.26 -7.70 17.04
C HIS A 251 -11.27 -8.24 18.05
N VAL A 252 -10.81 -9.03 19.02
CA VAL A 252 -11.66 -9.82 19.93
C VAL A 252 -12.72 -9.04 20.73
N VAL A 253 -12.54 -7.72 20.87
CA VAL A 253 -13.47 -6.83 21.61
C VAL A 253 -14.36 -6.00 20.68
N LYS A 254 -13.95 -5.79 19.42
CA LYS A 254 -14.72 -4.95 18.50
C LYS A 254 -15.76 -5.82 17.78
N GLN A 255 -17.04 -5.53 18.02
CA GLN A 255 -18.14 -6.20 17.34
C GLN A 255 -18.30 -5.72 15.89
N GLU A 256 -17.98 -4.44 15.64
CA GLU A 256 -17.89 -3.90 14.28
C GLU A 256 -16.46 -4.08 13.75
N GLU A 257 -16.34 -4.58 12.53
CA GLU A 257 -15.08 -4.77 11.84
C GLU A 257 -14.67 -3.48 11.12
N PRO A 258 -13.70 -2.70 11.65
CA PRO A 258 -13.23 -1.52 10.96
C PRO A 258 -12.54 -1.92 9.64
N ALA A 259 -12.70 -1.08 8.63
CA ALA A 259 -12.20 -1.39 7.29
C ALA A 259 -11.68 -0.14 6.57
N CYS A 260 -10.84 -0.37 5.57
CA CYS A 260 -10.38 0.65 4.64
C CYS A 260 -10.47 0.12 3.21
N THR A 261 -10.56 1.03 2.23
CA THR A 261 -10.74 0.67 0.82
C THR A 261 -9.68 1.33 -0.05
N VAL A 262 -9.17 0.60 -1.04
CA VAL A 262 -8.28 1.11 -2.07
C VAL A 262 -8.87 0.83 -3.45
N GLU A 263 -8.99 1.88 -4.27
CA GLU A 263 -9.42 1.77 -5.67
C GLU A 263 -8.19 1.82 -6.57
N ILE A 264 -7.98 0.77 -7.36
CA ILE A 264 -6.88 0.72 -8.33
C ILE A 264 -7.28 1.36 -9.65
N LYS A 265 -6.36 2.11 -10.24
CA LYS A 265 -6.61 2.93 -11.43
C LYS A 265 -5.42 2.87 -12.39
N ILE A 266 -5.72 2.56 -13.65
CA ILE A 266 -4.81 2.76 -14.79
C ILE A 266 -4.36 4.23 -14.84
N PRO A 267 -3.11 4.53 -15.24
CA PRO A 267 -2.59 5.89 -15.26
C PRO A 267 -3.37 6.79 -16.24
N SER A 268 -3.66 8.00 -15.82
CA SER A 268 -4.17 9.08 -16.67
C SER A 268 -3.07 10.11 -16.91
N LEU A 269 -2.92 10.54 -18.16
CA LEU A 269 -1.82 11.40 -18.60
C LEU A 269 -2.31 12.76 -19.10
N GLU A 270 -1.54 13.79 -18.82
CA GLU A 270 -1.70 15.16 -19.30
C GLU A 270 -0.35 15.70 -19.77
N SER A 271 -0.33 16.46 -20.86
CA SER A 271 0.89 17.09 -21.40
C SER A 271 0.68 18.57 -21.65
N GLU A 272 1.79 19.31 -21.69
CA GLU A 272 1.79 20.68 -22.18
C GLU A 272 1.48 20.73 -23.69
N PRO A 273 0.97 21.88 -24.19
CA PRO A 273 0.68 22.06 -25.61
C PRO A 273 1.94 21.90 -26.48
N PRO A 274 1.77 21.63 -27.79
CA PRO A 274 2.89 21.46 -28.72
C PRO A 274 3.88 22.63 -28.64
N LYS A 275 5.17 22.31 -28.61
CA LYS A 275 6.24 23.31 -28.50
C LYS A 275 6.94 23.53 -29.83
N THR A 276 7.49 24.73 -30.00
CA THR A 276 8.41 25.06 -31.09
C THR A 276 9.80 25.27 -30.52
N CYS A 277 10.81 24.64 -31.12
CA CYS A 277 12.22 24.86 -30.80
C CYS A 277 12.92 25.45 -32.02
N PHE A 278 13.85 26.39 -31.83
CA PHE A 278 14.70 26.84 -32.92
C PHE A 278 15.96 25.99 -33.02
N VAL A 279 16.51 25.84 -34.23
CA VAL A 279 17.75 25.10 -34.42
C VAL A 279 18.86 25.72 -33.56
N GLY A 280 19.53 24.89 -32.76
CA GLY A 280 20.55 25.34 -31.80
C GLY A 280 20.06 25.53 -30.36
N ASP A 281 18.75 25.71 -30.15
CA ASP A 281 18.17 25.96 -28.82
C ASP A 281 17.90 24.66 -28.06
N ASN A 282 17.49 24.80 -26.80
CA ASN A 282 17.03 23.70 -25.95
C ASN A 282 15.52 23.77 -25.75
N VAL A 283 14.86 22.62 -25.68
CA VAL A 283 13.42 22.54 -25.41
C VAL A 283 13.12 21.44 -24.39
N THR A 284 12.16 21.71 -23.51
CA THR A 284 11.69 20.73 -22.52
C THR A 284 10.24 20.37 -22.77
N LEU A 285 9.99 19.10 -23.04
CA LEU A 285 8.66 18.49 -23.10
C LEU A 285 8.29 17.97 -21.72
N THR A 286 7.04 18.15 -21.31
CA THR A 286 6.56 17.73 -19.99
C THR A 286 5.34 16.83 -20.12
N CYS A 287 5.27 15.85 -19.22
CA CYS A 287 4.19 14.89 -19.12
C CYS A 287 3.89 14.65 -17.64
N ARG A 288 2.61 14.71 -17.26
CA ARG A 288 2.13 14.56 -15.89
C ARG A 288 1.14 13.41 -15.81
N VAL A 289 1.26 12.61 -14.77
CA VAL A 289 0.26 11.61 -14.37
C VAL A 289 -0.74 12.28 -13.43
N THR A 290 -2.00 12.38 -13.85
CA THR A 290 -3.07 13.02 -13.06
C THR A 290 -3.74 12.06 -12.09
N GLU A 291 -3.94 10.81 -12.50
CA GLU A 291 -4.48 9.74 -11.65
C GLU A 291 -3.72 8.45 -11.90
N SER A 292 -3.27 7.76 -10.84
CA SER A 292 -2.68 6.42 -10.94
C SER A 292 -2.59 5.76 -9.58
N THR A 293 -3.13 4.54 -9.47
CA THR A 293 -3.05 3.71 -8.26
C THR A 293 -2.83 2.26 -8.68
N PRO A 294 -1.68 1.63 -8.40
CA PRO A 294 -0.48 2.17 -7.75
C PRO A 294 0.29 3.13 -8.66
N ALA A 295 1.29 3.82 -8.12
CA ALA A 295 2.12 4.79 -8.84
C ALA A 295 2.72 4.20 -10.13
N ALA A 296 2.66 4.97 -11.21
CA ALA A 296 3.14 4.58 -12.53
C ALA A 296 4.61 4.96 -12.77
N ARG A 297 5.31 4.13 -13.54
CA ARG A 297 6.62 4.44 -14.11
C ARG A 297 6.44 5.18 -15.44
N LEU A 298 7.14 6.30 -15.62
CA LEU A 298 7.11 7.11 -16.83
C LEU A 298 8.33 6.81 -17.72
N THR A 299 8.09 6.63 -19.01
CA THR A 299 9.14 6.49 -20.03
C THR A 299 8.80 7.35 -21.25
N TRP A 300 9.84 7.81 -21.95
CA TRP A 300 9.71 8.59 -23.18
C TRP A 300 10.15 7.75 -24.37
N LEU A 301 9.31 7.68 -25.40
CA LEU A 301 9.57 6.94 -26.63
C LEU A 301 9.52 7.88 -27.84
N ARG A 302 10.25 7.52 -28.91
CA ARG A 302 10.21 8.26 -30.17
C ARG A 302 9.04 7.74 -31.03
N GLY A 303 7.97 8.53 -31.14
CA GLY A 303 6.70 8.14 -31.78
C GLY A 303 6.67 8.20 -33.31
N ILE A 304 7.83 8.08 -33.97
CA ILE A 304 7.96 8.26 -35.43
C ILE A 304 8.38 6.96 -36.13
N THR A 305 8.96 6.01 -35.40
CA THR A 305 9.43 4.73 -35.93
C THR A 305 8.75 3.59 -35.20
N GLN A 306 8.21 2.60 -35.93
CA GLN A 306 7.91 1.29 -35.37
C GLN A 306 9.13 0.39 -35.57
N PRO A 307 9.66 -0.28 -34.53
CA PRO A 307 9.19 -0.24 -33.14
C PRO A 307 9.53 1.08 -32.43
N GLU A 308 8.65 1.50 -31.52
CA GLU A 308 8.90 2.69 -30.68
C GLU A 308 10.18 2.49 -29.88
N VAL A 309 11.14 3.41 -30.07
CA VAL A 309 12.44 3.32 -29.41
C VAL A 309 12.42 4.16 -28.13
N GLU A 310 12.76 3.54 -27.01
CA GLU A 310 12.90 4.22 -25.73
C GLU A 310 14.08 5.20 -25.76
N ILE A 311 13.82 6.43 -25.36
CA ILE A 311 14.82 7.49 -25.27
C ILE A 311 15.59 7.28 -23.98
N GLN A 312 16.85 6.90 -24.12
CA GLN A 312 17.74 6.75 -22.97
C GLN A 312 18.31 8.11 -22.55
N PRO A 313 18.42 8.39 -21.24
CA PRO A 313 19.08 9.60 -20.76
C PRO A 313 20.57 9.58 -21.13
N GLY A 314 21.06 10.69 -21.66
CA GLY A 314 22.46 10.83 -22.08
C GLY A 314 22.63 11.60 -23.40
N GLY A 315 23.86 12.07 -23.63
CA GLY A 315 24.17 12.91 -24.79
C GLY A 315 23.36 14.20 -24.79
N ARG A 316 22.45 14.36 -25.76
CA ARG A 316 21.58 15.54 -25.90
C ARG A 316 20.21 15.41 -25.20
N TYR A 317 19.88 14.23 -24.65
CA TYR A 317 18.60 13.98 -23.98
C TYR A 317 18.78 13.93 -22.47
N LEU A 318 18.05 14.80 -21.76
CA LEU A 318 18.00 14.79 -20.30
C LEU A 318 16.57 14.48 -19.86
N ILE A 319 16.39 13.39 -19.12
CA ILE A 319 15.11 12.99 -18.56
C ILE A 319 15.16 13.19 -17.05
N THR A 320 14.18 13.93 -16.51
CA THR A 320 14.02 14.13 -15.07
C THR A 320 12.62 13.69 -14.67
N GLN A 321 12.51 12.93 -13.57
CA GLN A 321 11.23 12.50 -13.02
C GLN A 321 11.12 12.98 -11.57
N GLU A 322 10.07 13.73 -11.29
CA GLU A 322 9.78 14.33 -10.00
C GLU A 322 8.34 13.97 -9.62
N GLY A 323 8.19 12.95 -8.76
CA GLY A 323 6.88 12.40 -8.40
C GLY A 323 6.09 11.93 -9.62
N ASN A 324 4.98 12.60 -9.90
CA ASN A 324 4.07 12.30 -11.02
C ASN A 324 4.37 13.09 -12.31
N VAL A 325 5.44 13.88 -12.36
CA VAL A 325 5.83 14.67 -13.54
C VAL A 325 7.14 14.16 -14.11
N SER A 326 7.18 13.90 -15.41
CA SER A 326 8.40 13.60 -16.16
C SER A 326 8.66 14.69 -17.19
N ARG A 327 9.93 15.13 -17.30
CA ARG A 327 10.37 16.16 -18.23
C ARG A 327 11.52 15.63 -19.09
N LEU A 328 11.33 15.69 -20.41
CA LEU A 328 12.32 15.37 -21.42
C LEU A 328 12.88 16.68 -21.99
N THR A 329 14.14 16.98 -21.69
CA THR A 329 14.86 18.11 -22.27
C THR A 329 15.74 17.63 -23.42
N ILE A 330 15.56 18.25 -24.58
CA ILE A 330 16.33 18.02 -25.80
C ILE A 330 17.24 19.23 -25.98
N GLN A 331 18.54 18.98 -26.03
CA GLN A 331 19.54 20.03 -26.20
C GLN A 331 19.96 20.18 -27.66
N ASN A 332 20.22 21.42 -28.08
CA ASN A 332 20.69 21.78 -29.42
C ASN A 332 19.79 21.18 -30.51
N CYS A 333 18.54 21.65 -30.58
CA CYS A 333 17.53 21.12 -31.49
C CYS A 333 18.00 21.11 -32.96
N SER A 334 17.68 20.04 -33.67
CA SER A 334 17.99 19.85 -35.10
C SER A 334 16.72 19.57 -35.90
N GLN A 335 16.53 20.31 -37.00
CA GLN A 335 15.32 20.22 -37.83
C GLN A 335 15.14 18.84 -38.47
N GLY A 336 16.25 18.21 -38.89
CA GLY A 336 16.22 16.93 -39.57
C GLY A 336 16.01 15.72 -38.64
N THR A 337 16.25 15.87 -37.33
CA THR A 337 16.30 14.72 -36.42
C THR A 337 15.35 14.79 -35.25
N ASP A 338 15.00 15.98 -34.74
CA ASP A 338 14.33 16.14 -33.44
C ASP A 338 12.84 16.50 -33.58
N GLY A 339 12.45 17.10 -34.71
CA GLY A 339 11.05 17.37 -35.03
C GLY A 339 10.18 16.11 -35.04
N GLY A 340 8.91 16.25 -34.66
CA GLY A 340 7.92 15.17 -34.65
C GLY A 340 7.28 14.94 -33.28
N CYS A 341 6.53 13.84 -33.17
CA CYS A 341 5.79 13.51 -31.95
C CYS A 341 6.53 12.46 -31.11
N TYR A 342 6.65 12.76 -29.82
CA TYR A 342 7.19 11.90 -28.79
C TYR A 342 6.03 11.24 -28.04
N VAL A 343 6.25 10.03 -27.53
CA VAL A 343 5.26 9.30 -26.72
C VAL A 343 5.72 9.32 -25.27
N CYS A 344 4.88 9.86 -24.39
CA CYS A 344 5.01 9.67 -22.97
C CYS A 344 4.20 8.44 -22.57
N LYS A 345 4.86 7.40 -22.07
CA LYS A 345 4.24 6.16 -21.62
C LYS A 345 4.28 6.08 -20.10
N ALA A 346 3.12 5.91 -19.48
CA ALA A 346 2.98 5.58 -18.06
C ALA A 346 2.56 4.12 -17.91
N GLN A 347 3.33 3.35 -17.16
CA GLN A 347 3.07 1.94 -16.90
C GLN A 347 2.83 1.70 -15.41
N ASN A 348 1.71 1.07 -15.06
CA ASN A 348 1.53 0.42 -13.77
C ASN A 348 1.10 -1.05 -13.97
N PRO A 349 1.02 -1.87 -12.90
CA PRO A 349 0.61 -3.28 -12.99
C PRO A 349 -0.80 -3.50 -13.56
N VAL A 350 -1.67 -2.49 -13.50
CA VAL A 350 -3.04 -2.55 -14.03
C VAL A 350 -3.03 -2.38 -15.55
N GLY A 351 -2.16 -1.51 -16.07
CA GLY A 351 -1.95 -1.36 -17.51
C GLY A 351 -1.13 -0.12 -17.92
N PRO A 352 -0.71 -0.07 -19.19
CA PRO A 352 -0.08 1.11 -19.78
C PRO A 352 -1.10 2.20 -20.17
N ARG A 353 -0.63 3.44 -20.18
CA ARG A 353 -1.25 4.54 -20.90
C ARG A 353 -0.19 5.35 -21.65
N GLU A 354 -0.54 5.81 -22.84
CA GLU A 354 0.36 6.56 -23.72
C GLU A 354 -0.29 7.90 -24.12
N LEU A 355 0.55 8.93 -24.26
CA LEU A 355 0.15 10.28 -24.66
C LEU A 355 1.20 10.87 -25.61
N PHE A 356 0.73 11.52 -26.68
CA PHE A 356 1.60 12.14 -27.68
C PHE A 356 1.92 13.59 -27.32
N VAL A 357 3.19 13.97 -27.47
CA VAL A 357 3.69 15.34 -27.28
C VAL A 357 4.52 15.74 -28.51
N CYS A 358 4.04 16.71 -29.28
CA CYS A 358 4.66 17.07 -30.56
C CYS A 358 5.57 18.30 -30.46
N LEU A 359 6.70 18.22 -31.14
CA LEU A 359 7.73 19.23 -31.23
C LEU A 359 7.90 19.67 -32.69
N THR A 360 7.81 20.97 -32.93
CA THR A 360 8.16 21.58 -34.23
C THR A 360 9.52 22.24 -34.12
N VAL A 361 10.44 21.94 -35.04
CA VAL A 361 11.75 22.60 -35.07
C VAL A 361 11.81 23.55 -36.26
N LYS A 362 12.18 24.81 -36.01
CA LYS A 362 12.28 25.87 -37.03
C LYS A 362 13.70 26.42 -37.09
N GLU A 363 14.14 26.83 -38.26
CA GLU A 363 15.39 27.58 -38.39
C GLU A 363 15.19 29.06 -38.00
N PRO A 364 16.14 29.67 -37.30
CA PRO A 364 16.10 31.10 -37.03
C PRO A 364 16.25 31.88 -38.34
N VAL A 365 15.39 32.89 -38.54
CA VAL A 365 15.43 33.72 -39.75
C VAL A 365 16.60 34.69 -39.64
N ASN A 366 17.52 34.70 -40.62
CA ASN A 366 18.62 35.66 -40.65
C ASN A 366 18.13 37.03 -41.18
N ILE A 367 17.43 37.79 -40.33
CA ILE A 367 16.86 39.09 -40.67
C ILE A 367 17.96 40.07 -41.12
N VAL A 368 19.13 40.04 -40.48
CA VAL A 368 20.26 40.92 -40.83
C VAL A 368 20.75 40.65 -42.25
N GLY A 369 20.87 39.37 -42.63
CA GLY A 369 21.24 38.97 -43.98
C GLY A 369 20.20 39.41 -45.01
N VAL A 370 18.90 39.21 -44.71
CA VAL A 370 17.80 39.61 -45.61
C VAL A 370 17.77 41.14 -45.79
N VAL A 371 17.82 41.91 -44.71
CA VAL A 371 17.82 43.38 -44.77
C VAL A 371 19.07 43.89 -45.48
N GLY A 372 20.23 43.31 -45.19
CA GLY A 372 21.48 43.63 -45.88
C GLY A 372 21.39 43.41 -47.39
N ALA A 373 20.86 42.27 -47.83
CA ALA A 373 20.65 41.97 -49.25
C ALA A 373 19.69 42.97 -49.91
N VAL A 374 18.58 43.31 -49.25
CA VAL A 374 17.60 44.29 -49.76
C VAL A 374 18.23 45.68 -49.91
N VAL A 375 19.04 46.12 -48.93
CA VAL A 375 19.75 47.41 -48.99
C VAL A 375 20.75 47.42 -50.14
N VAL A 376 21.56 46.36 -50.28
CA VAL A 376 22.55 46.25 -51.37
C VAL A 376 21.88 46.27 -52.75
N LEU A 377 20.81 45.51 -52.94
CA LEU A 377 20.03 45.50 -54.18
C LEU A 377 19.41 46.87 -54.48
N SER A 378 18.90 47.55 -53.46
CA SER A 378 18.32 48.89 -53.60
C SER A 378 19.38 49.92 -54.02
N LEU A 379 20.57 49.89 -53.41
CA LEU A 379 21.69 50.77 -53.77
C LEU A 379 22.19 50.51 -55.19
N LEU A 380 22.30 49.23 -55.59
CA LEU A 380 22.67 48.85 -56.96
C LEU A 380 21.63 49.35 -57.97
N ALA A 381 20.34 49.24 -57.66
CA ALA A 381 19.27 49.76 -58.51
C ALA A 381 19.36 51.29 -58.67
N VAL A 382 19.61 52.02 -57.58
CA VAL A 382 19.79 53.48 -57.64
C VAL A 382 21.01 53.84 -58.50
N LEU A 383 22.13 53.14 -58.32
CA LEU A 383 23.35 53.36 -59.11
C LEU A 383 23.13 53.08 -60.60
N THR A 384 22.45 51.98 -60.96
CA THR A 384 22.18 51.65 -62.37
C THR A 384 21.22 52.64 -63.00
N ILE A 385 20.13 53.01 -62.33
CA ILE A 385 19.19 54.04 -62.81
C ILE A 385 19.91 55.37 -63.01
N THR A 386 20.72 55.79 -62.03
CA THR A 386 21.49 57.04 -62.12
C THR A 386 22.48 56.99 -63.29
N GLY A 387 23.20 55.88 -63.46
CA GLY A 387 24.12 55.68 -64.59
C GLY A 387 23.42 55.72 -65.95
N ILE A 388 22.24 55.11 -66.06
CA ILE A 388 21.40 55.15 -67.28
C ILE A 388 20.96 56.59 -67.58
N ILE A 389 20.49 57.33 -66.57
CA ILE A 389 20.07 58.74 -66.74
C ILE A 389 21.25 59.59 -67.24
N LEU A 390 22.43 59.43 -66.64
CA LEU A 390 23.65 60.15 -67.04
C LEU A 390 24.12 59.78 -68.46
N TYR A 391 23.95 58.52 -68.87
CA TYR A 391 24.28 58.06 -70.22
C TYR A 391 23.38 58.69 -71.29
N TYR A 392 22.07 58.75 -71.06
CA TYR A 392 21.10 59.28 -72.04
C TYR A 392 20.95 60.81 -72.01
N ASN A 393 21.29 61.47 -70.90
CA ASN A 393 21.22 62.93 -70.75
C ASN A 393 22.53 63.49 -70.14
N PRO A 394 23.63 63.58 -70.93
CA PRO A 394 24.92 64.05 -70.45
C PRO A 394 24.92 65.55 -70.03
N LEU A 395 23.89 66.32 -70.41
CA LEU A 395 23.73 67.74 -70.04
C LEU A 395 23.35 67.95 -68.56
N LEU A 396 22.94 66.90 -67.83
CA LEU A 396 22.65 66.98 -66.38
C LEU A 396 23.92 67.15 -65.52
N CYS A 397 25.11 66.85 -66.03
CA CYS A 397 26.38 67.06 -65.32
C CYS A 397 27.04 68.42 -65.57
N LEU A 398 26.47 69.28 -66.44
CA LEU A 398 27.13 70.47 -66.98
C LEU A 398 26.49 71.81 -66.54
N ARG A 399 25.73 71.82 -65.44
CA ARG A 399 25.16 73.03 -64.85
C ARG A 399 25.52 73.21 -63.38
#